data_AF-A0A537V6F7-F1
#
_entry.id   AF-A0A537V6F7-F1
#
_cell.length_a   1.000
_cell.length_b   1.000
_cell.length_c   1.000
_cell.angle_alpha   90.00
_cell.angle_beta   90.00
_cell.angle_gamma   90.00
#
_symmetry.space_group_name_H-M   'P 1'
#
loop_
_entity.id
_entity.type
_entity.pdbx_description
1 polymer ?
#
loop_
_entity_poly.entity_id
_entity_poly.type
_entity_poly.pdbx_seq_one_letter_code
_entity_poly.pdbx_strand_id
1 'polypeptide(L)'
;MPRQYQSQLLAGGVPNHWFVARRFGNAGYAQLSETCPDSIRRGGENGAEMGAFNRVIDAIRRDDVRIKLDEYAPISVIADLVVET
;
A
#
# COMPACT_ATOMS: atom_id res chain seq x y z
N MET A 1 -22.59 -2.58 -10.44
CA MET A 1 -21.87 -1.78 -11.45
C MET A 1 -20.39 -2.18 -11.43
N PRO A 2 -19.69 -2.21 -12.57
CA PRO A 2 -18.24 -2.42 -12.58
C PRO A 2 -17.53 -1.24 -11.89
N ARG A 3 -16.43 -1.53 -11.20
CA ARG A 3 -15.60 -0.50 -10.54
C ARG A 3 -15.03 0.44 -11.62
N GLN A 4 -15.16 1.74 -11.40
CA GLN A 4 -14.60 2.74 -12.33
C GLN A 4 -13.13 2.98 -11.99
N TYR A 5 -12.29 3.00 -13.02
CA TYR A 5 -10.87 3.33 -12.92
C TYR A 5 -10.62 4.69 -13.56
N GLN A 6 -9.72 5.46 -12.97
CA GLN A 6 -9.35 6.78 -13.46
C GLN A 6 -7.83 6.93 -13.44
N SER A 7 -7.28 7.46 -14.52
CA SER A 7 -5.89 7.93 -14.54
C SER A 7 -5.78 9.25 -13.77
N GLN A 8 -4.82 9.32 -12.85
CA GLN A 8 -4.56 10.51 -12.04
C GLN A 8 -3.35 11.26 -12.60
N LEU A 9 -3.54 12.53 -12.97
CA LEU A 9 -2.43 13.39 -13.38
C LEU A 9 -1.88 14.14 -12.17
N LEU A 10 -0.61 13.89 -11.85
CA LEU A 10 0.05 14.47 -10.69
C LEU A 10 0.80 15.74 -11.10
N ALA A 11 0.19 16.90 -10.89
CA ALA A 11 0.71 18.20 -11.33
C ALA A 11 2.13 18.52 -10.78
N GLY A 12 2.45 18.02 -9.58
CA GLY A 12 3.76 18.18 -8.94
C GLY A 12 4.76 17.05 -9.21
N GLY A 13 4.43 16.11 -10.11
CA GLY A 13 5.18 14.87 -10.29
C GLY A 13 4.92 13.86 -9.15
N VAL A 14 5.68 12.76 -9.16
CA VAL A 14 5.56 11.70 -8.15
C VAL A 14 6.56 11.95 -7.02
N PRO A 15 6.11 12.16 -5.76
CA PRO A 15 7.00 12.31 -4.63
C PRO A 15 7.89 11.09 -4.41
N ASN A 16 9.14 11.30 -3.99
CA ASN A 16 10.10 10.21 -3.76
C ASN A 16 9.59 9.18 -2.75
N HIS A 17 8.93 9.66 -1.69
CA HIS A 17 8.48 8.83 -0.59
C HIS A 17 7.35 7.88 -0.99
N TRP A 18 6.68 8.06 -2.14
CA TRP A 18 5.62 7.15 -2.61
C TRP A 18 6.13 5.77 -3.03
N PHE A 19 7.43 5.61 -3.21
CA PHE A 19 8.04 4.32 -3.48
C PHE A 19 8.88 3.90 -2.29
N VAL A 20 8.88 2.59 -2.04
CA VAL A 20 9.80 1.95 -1.08
C VAL A 20 11.25 2.20 -1.51
N ALA A 21 11.56 1.91 -2.77
CA ALA A 21 12.87 2.21 -3.34
C ALA A 21 12.76 2.68 -4.79
N ARG A 22 13.62 3.65 -5.12
CA ARG A 22 13.75 4.22 -6.47
C ARG A 22 15.04 3.85 -7.17
N ARG A 23 15.95 3.14 -6.50
CA ARG A 23 17.21 2.68 -7.07
C ARG A 23 17.06 1.23 -7.51
N PHE A 24 17.36 0.97 -8.77
CA PHE A 24 17.40 -0.37 -9.31
C PHE A 24 18.41 -1.23 -8.53
N GLY A 25 18.03 -2.47 -8.22
CA GLY A 25 18.80 -3.40 -7.40
C GLY A 25 18.34 -3.50 -5.93
N ASN A 26 17.54 -2.54 -5.45
CA ASN A 26 16.87 -2.68 -4.15
C ASN A 26 15.65 -3.61 -4.27
N ALA A 27 15.37 -4.41 -3.23
CA ALA A 27 14.27 -5.37 -3.25
C ALA A 27 12.89 -4.72 -3.51
N GLY A 28 12.62 -3.57 -2.86
CA GLY A 28 11.41 -2.78 -3.08
C GLY A 28 11.48 -1.79 -4.23
N TYR A 29 12.35 -2.02 -5.23
CA TYR A 29 12.46 -1.11 -6.37
C TYR A 29 11.12 -1.00 -7.12
N ALA A 30 10.62 0.23 -7.23
CA ALA A 30 9.33 0.58 -7.82
C ALA A 30 8.08 0.04 -7.09
N GLN A 31 8.23 -0.55 -5.90
CA GLN A 31 7.10 -0.89 -5.03
C GLN A 31 6.52 0.37 -4.40
N LEU A 32 5.19 0.48 -4.33
CA LEU A 32 4.53 1.59 -3.63
C LEU A 32 4.72 1.49 -2.11
N SER A 33 4.98 2.62 -1.47
CA SER A 33 5.07 2.73 -0.01
C SER A 33 3.71 3.05 0.60
N GLU A 34 3.63 3.00 1.93
CA GLU A 34 2.43 3.39 2.69
C GLU A 34 2.03 4.86 2.54
N THR A 35 2.99 5.72 2.25
CA THR A 35 2.71 7.15 2.09
C THR A 35 2.15 7.48 0.71
N CYS A 36 2.12 6.51 -0.21
CA CYS A 36 1.42 6.64 -1.48
C CYS A 36 -0.10 6.63 -1.23
N PRO A 37 -0.88 7.53 -1.86
CA PRO A 37 -2.32 7.58 -1.70
C PRO A 37 -3.00 6.23 -1.97
N ASP A 38 -3.99 5.89 -1.16
CA ASP A 38 -4.73 4.62 -1.27
C ASP A 38 -5.41 4.43 -2.63
N SER A 39 -5.82 5.51 -3.30
CA SER A 39 -6.37 5.46 -4.66
C SER A 39 -5.39 4.88 -5.68
N ILE A 40 -4.09 4.96 -5.42
CA ILE A 40 -3.02 4.41 -6.26
C ILE A 40 -2.55 3.07 -5.67
N ARG A 41 -2.28 3.02 -4.36
CA ARG A 41 -1.81 1.82 -3.65
C ARG A 41 -2.79 0.64 -3.73
N ARG A 42 -4.08 0.92 -3.90
CA ARG A 42 -5.17 -0.06 -4.10
C ARG A 42 -5.81 0.02 -5.49
N GLY A 43 -5.08 0.58 -6.46
CA GLY A 43 -5.58 0.79 -7.83
C GLY A 43 -5.68 -0.49 -8.66
N GLY A 44 -5.11 -1.61 -8.19
CA GLY A 44 -5.23 -2.91 -8.84
C GLY A 44 -6.66 -3.42 -8.86
N GLU A 45 -6.97 -4.28 -9.82
CA GLU A 45 -8.35 -4.76 -10.02
C GLU A 45 -8.93 -5.48 -8.80
N ASN A 46 -8.07 -6.16 -8.06
CA ASN A 46 -8.34 -6.88 -6.81
C ASN A 46 -8.19 -6.00 -5.56
N GLY A 47 -7.94 -4.69 -5.71
CA GLY A 47 -7.66 -3.78 -4.60
C GLY A 47 -6.25 -3.85 -4.03
N ALA A 48 -5.35 -4.64 -4.64
CA ALA A 48 -3.92 -4.60 -4.36
C ALA A 48 -3.22 -3.50 -5.18
N GLU A 49 -1.90 -3.42 -5.05
CA GLU A 49 -1.06 -2.55 -5.87
C GLU A 49 -1.12 -2.94 -7.35
N MET A 50 -1.00 -1.97 -8.26
CA MET A 50 -0.92 -2.24 -9.70
C MET A 50 0.48 -2.71 -10.10
N GLY A 51 0.58 -3.54 -11.14
CA GLY A 51 1.87 -3.92 -11.73
C GLY A 51 2.58 -5.06 -10.99
N ALA A 52 3.92 -4.98 -10.89
CA ALA A 52 4.77 -6.11 -10.51
C ALA A 52 4.50 -6.65 -9.09
N PHE A 53 4.11 -5.77 -8.16
CA PHE A 53 3.84 -6.12 -6.77
C PHE A 53 2.38 -6.51 -6.50
N ASN A 54 1.50 -6.56 -7.51
CA ASN A 54 0.09 -6.94 -7.33
C ASN A 54 -0.07 -8.29 -6.61
N ARG A 55 0.75 -9.27 -6.99
CA ARG A 55 0.71 -10.63 -6.43
C ARG A 55 1.10 -10.69 -4.96
N VAL A 56 1.79 -9.68 -4.44
CA VAL A 56 2.19 -9.60 -3.02
C VAL A 56 0.99 -9.32 -2.13
N ILE A 57 -0.09 -8.72 -2.69
CA ILE A 57 -1.34 -8.40 -2.00
C ILE A 57 -1.12 -7.68 -0.67
N ASP A 58 -0.10 -6.82 -0.61
CA ASP A 58 0.38 -6.17 0.61
C ASP A 58 -0.70 -5.34 1.31
N ALA A 59 -1.46 -4.54 0.56
CA ALA A 59 -2.57 -3.76 1.08
C ALA A 59 -3.62 -4.63 1.80
N ILE A 60 -3.94 -5.81 1.23
CA ILE A 60 -4.92 -6.74 1.78
C ILE A 60 -4.37 -7.43 3.03
N ARG A 61 -3.10 -7.90 2.99
CA ARG A 61 -2.44 -8.53 4.14
C ARG A 61 -2.38 -7.59 5.35
N ARG A 62 -2.13 -6.30 5.12
CA ARG A 62 -2.10 -5.30 6.19
C ARG A 62 -3.48 -5.04 6.77
N ASP A 63 -4.53 -5.05 5.95
CA ASP A 63 -5.90 -4.96 6.44
C ASP A 63 -6.24 -6.16 7.33
N ASP A 64 -5.89 -7.38 6.90
CA ASP A 64 -6.09 -8.59 7.69
C ASP A 64 -5.38 -8.51 9.05
N VAL A 65 -4.15 -7.98 9.08
CA VAL A 65 -3.40 -7.78 10.33
C VAL A 65 -4.07 -6.71 11.19
N ARG A 66 -4.52 -5.59 10.61
CA ARG A 66 -5.22 -4.53 11.35
C ARG A 66 -6.54 -5.02 11.95
N ILE A 67 -7.32 -5.79 11.19
CA ILE A 67 -8.57 -6.40 11.68
C ILE A 67 -8.29 -7.29 12.89
N LYS A 68 -7.26 -8.14 12.82
CA LYS A 68 -6.87 -8.98 13.95
C LYS A 68 -6.36 -8.17 15.13
N LEU A 69 -5.65 -7.07 14.87
CA LEU A 69 -5.18 -6.19 15.94
C LEU A 69 -6.37 -5.57 16.67
N ASP A 70 -7.37 -5.08 15.93
CA ASP A 70 -8.58 -4.51 16.51
C ASP A 70 -9.42 -5.55 17.28
N GLU A 71 -9.43 -6.81 16.82
CA GLU A 71 -10.16 -7.90 17.46
C GLU A 71 -9.49 -8.41 18.75
N TYR A 72 -8.15 -8.48 18.77
CA TYR A 72 -7.39 -9.14 19.84
C TYR A 72 -6.59 -8.20 20.72
N ALA A 73 -6.55 -6.89 20.43
CA ALA A 73 -5.86 -5.92 21.28
C ALA A 73 -6.51 -5.88 22.69
N PRO A 74 -5.70 -5.92 23.77
CA PRO A 74 -6.22 -5.74 25.11
C PRO A 74 -6.87 -4.37 25.28
N ILE A 75 -7.85 -4.30 26.18
CA ILE A 75 -8.45 -3.03 26.59
C ILE A 75 -7.34 -2.08 27.09
N SER A 76 -7.41 -0.82 26.66
CA SER A 76 -6.45 0.24 26.99
C SER A 76 -5.06 0.13 26.36
N VAL A 77 -4.89 -0.66 25.29
CA VAL A 77 -3.66 -0.65 24.47
C VAL A 77 -3.87 0.17 23.20
N ILE A 78 -2.90 1.02 22.85
CA ILE A 78 -2.78 1.64 21.53
C ILE A 78 -1.68 0.88 20.79
N ALA A 79 -2.05 0.16 19.74
CA ALA A 79 -1.12 -0.60 18.93
C ALA A 79 -0.92 0.07 17.57
N ASP A 80 0.28 -0.06 17.02
CA ASP A 80 0.65 0.50 15.73
C ASP A 80 1.47 -0.52 14.92
N LEU A 81 1.43 -0.41 13.60
CA LEU A 81 2.11 -1.30 12.67
C LEU A 81 3.37 -0.63 12.14
N VAL A 82 4.54 -1.18 12.50
CA VAL A 82 5.82 -0.76 11.94
C VAL A 82 6.17 -1.65 10.77
N VAL A 83 6.52 -1.03 9.64
CA VAL A 83 6.84 -1.71 8.40
C VAL A 83 8.27 -1.46 8.03
N GLU A 84 9.01 -2.55 7.84
CA GLU A 84 10.41 -2.55 7.44
C GLU A 84 10.51 -2.98 5.98
N THR A 85 11.36 -2.29 5.22
CA THR A 85 11.55 -2.54 3.78
C THR A 85 13.01 -2.48 3.36
#